data_AF-A0A7C5NJX7-F1
#
_entry.id   AF-A0A7C5NJX7-F1
#
_cell.length_a   1.000
_cell.length_b   1.000
_cell.length_c   1.000
_cell.angle_alpha   90.00
_cell.angle_beta   90.00
_cell.angle_gamma   90.00
#
_symmetry.space_group_name_H-M   'P 1'
#
loop_
_entity.id
_entity.type
_entity.pdbx_description
1 polymer ?
#
loop_
_entity_poly.entity_id
_entity_poly.type
_entity_poly.pdbx_seq_one_letter_code
_entity_poly.pdbx_strand_id
1 'polypeptide(L)'
;MKHQWFILSVMFVVSTTMGELKRDLSAPPPQMPAPVLYDTTTAVLTSANAKLMLPEKSWSEIQKGQLPSKFQGDAVLVNSKVAVVVGKDGSGVGLYARDKDSWTRYAHLVPVIKNTPLRLTGIKAVTNTEELVVIEAGSGEHAVWFSLSGAEPIVKTTPKGKVEALRITTLCRLCVFPDFFADDLLLDAREIPVDHTEIPGG
;
A
#
# COMPACT_ATOMS: atom_id res chain seq x y z
N MET A 1 -32.76 -4.06 -6.89
CA MET A 1 -31.51 -4.39 -7.61
C MET A 1 -30.51 -4.90 -6.57
N LYS A 2 -29.98 -6.10 -6.75
CA LYS A 2 -29.04 -6.72 -5.80
C LYS A 2 -27.65 -6.13 -6.05
N HIS A 3 -27.09 -5.40 -5.09
CA HIS A 3 -25.72 -4.92 -5.17
C HIS A 3 -24.76 -6.09 -4.92
N GLN A 4 -24.11 -6.55 -5.99
CA GLN A 4 -23.04 -7.53 -5.94
C GLN A 4 -21.77 -6.79 -5.57
N TRP A 5 -21.20 -7.11 -4.41
CA TRP A 5 -19.99 -6.48 -3.90
C TRP A 5 -18.78 -7.13 -4.57
N PHE A 6 -18.09 -6.41 -5.44
CA PHE A 6 -16.79 -6.83 -5.94
C PHE A 6 -15.73 -6.37 -4.93
N ILE A 7 -15.07 -7.33 -4.28
CA ILE A 7 -13.86 -7.06 -3.51
C ILE A 7 -12.72 -6.97 -4.52
N LEU A 8 -12.41 -5.76 -5.01
CA LEU A 8 -11.20 -5.55 -5.79
C LEU A 8 -10.00 -5.56 -4.83
N SER A 9 -9.48 -6.76 -4.55
CA SER A 9 -8.20 -6.92 -3.84
C SER A 9 -7.09 -6.70 -4.86
N VAL A 10 -6.58 -5.47 -4.96
CA VAL A 10 -5.38 -5.22 -5.77
C VAL A 10 -4.17 -5.71 -4.99
N MET A 11 -3.58 -6.82 -5.43
CA MET A 11 -2.34 -7.37 -4.88
C MET A 11 -1.16 -6.74 -5.62
N PHE A 12 -0.36 -5.94 -4.92
CA PHE A 12 0.94 -5.53 -5.42
C PHE A 12 1.97 -6.58 -5.01
N VAL A 13 2.72 -7.11 -5.99
CA VAL A 13 3.87 -7.96 -5.74
C VAL A 13 5.11 -7.21 -6.20
N VAL A 14 5.94 -6.78 -5.25
CA VAL A 14 7.28 -6.28 -5.57
C VAL A 14 8.24 -7.46 -5.64
N SER A 15 8.69 -7.80 -6.85
CA SER A 15 9.69 -8.84 -7.07
C SER A 15 11.10 -8.29 -6.81
N THR A 16 11.78 -8.83 -5.81
CA THR A 16 13.22 -8.63 -5.59
C THR A 16 13.95 -9.92 -5.97
N THR A 17 15.02 -9.81 -6.76
CA THR A 17 15.87 -10.95 -7.17
C THR A 17 16.31 -11.80 -5.97
N MET A 18 15.87 -13.06 -5.95
CA MET A 18 16.24 -14.06 -4.93
C MET A 18 17.68 -14.54 -5.17
N GLY A 19 18.58 -14.29 -4.22
CA GLY A 19 19.77 -15.11 -4.05
C GLY A 19 19.37 -16.47 -3.46
N GLU A 20 19.97 -17.55 -3.97
CA GLU A 20 19.69 -18.93 -3.55
C GLU A 20 19.85 -19.11 -2.03
N LEU A 21 18.76 -19.45 -1.33
CA LEU A 21 18.79 -19.90 0.05
C LEU A 21 18.61 -21.41 0.10
N LYS A 22 19.71 -22.14 0.36
CA LYS A 22 19.63 -23.52 0.88
C LYS A 22 18.95 -23.45 2.25
N ARG A 23 17.70 -23.95 2.35
CA ARG A 23 16.99 -24.05 3.63
C ARG A 23 17.52 -25.25 4.41
N ASP A 24 18.10 -24.98 5.58
CA ASP A 24 18.20 -25.95 6.66
C ASP A 24 16.80 -26.12 7.27
N LEU A 25 16.22 -27.31 7.12
CA LEU A 25 14.86 -27.63 7.58
C LEU A 25 14.76 -27.86 9.10
N SER A 26 15.88 -27.78 9.82
CA SER A 26 15.93 -27.96 11.28
C SER A 26 15.88 -26.65 12.07
N ALA A 27 16.08 -25.51 11.42
CA ALA A 27 15.98 -24.20 12.05
C ALA A 27 14.48 -23.82 12.25
N PRO A 28 14.10 -23.21 13.40
CA PRO A 28 12.80 -22.56 13.49
C PRO A 28 12.67 -21.58 12.32
N PRO A 29 11.47 -21.45 11.71
CA PRO A 29 11.28 -20.55 10.59
C PRO A 29 11.79 -19.17 11.02
N PRO A 30 12.61 -18.49 10.19
CA PRO A 30 13.17 -17.19 10.56
C PRO A 30 12.01 -16.30 11.00
N GLN A 31 12.09 -15.78 12.22
CA GLN A 31 11.11 -14.81 12.71
C GLN A 31 11.14 -13.63 11.75
N MET A 32 10.04 -13.48 11.01
CA MET A 32 9.91 -12.43 10.02
C MET A 32 9.75 -11.12 10.80
N PRO A 33 10.49 -10.05 10.44
CA PRO A 33 10.39 -8.80 11.18
C PRO A 33 8.94 -8.30 11.14
N ALA A 34 8.40 -8.02 12.33
CA ALA A 34 7.03 -7.55 12.49
C ALA A 34 6.80 -6.26 11.67
N PRO A 35 5.60 -6.07 11.09
CA PRO A 35 5.26 -4.80 10.47
C PRO A 35 5.19 -3.72 11.56
N VAL A 36 5.68 -2.51 11.29
CA VAL A 36 5.75 -1.42 12.27
C VAL A 36 4.87 -0.25 11.81
N LEU A 37 4.29 0.46 12.77
CA LEU A 37 3.47 1.66 12.53
C LEU A 37 4.18 2.89 13.12
N TYR A 38 4.33 3.93 12.32
CA TYR A 38 4.90 5.20 12.74
C TYR A 38 3.90 6.36 12.56
N ASP A 39 4.03 7.36 13.42
CA ASP A 39 3.53 8.72 13.23
C ASP A 39 4.74 9.62 12.93
N THR A 40 4.73 10.28 11.78
CA THR A 40 5.85 11.14 11.38
C THR A 40 5.94 12.43 12.19
N THR A 41 4.95 12.71 13.05
CA THR A 41 4.75 13.92 13.87
C THR A 41 4.52 15.21 13.09
N THR A 42 5.14 15.33 11.92
CA THR A 42 4.98 16.42 10.94
C THR A 42 4.75 15.80 9.56
N ALA A 43 3.89 16.40 8.75
CA ALA A 43 3.60 15.90 7.40
C ALA A 43 4.89 15.81 6.55
N VAL A 44 5.08 14.68 5.89
CA VAL A 44 6.21 14.41 4.99
C VAL A 44 5.82 14.85 3.59
N LEU A 45 6.58 15.79 3.03
CA LEU A 45 6.41 16.20 1.62
C LEU A 45 6.86 15.07 0.69
N THR A 46 5.91 14.23 0.26
CA THR A 46 6.20 13.11 -0.64
C THR A 46 5.96 13.50 -2.10
N SER A 47 7.02 13.92 -2.78
CA SER A 47 6.97 14.22 -4.22
C SER A 47 6.94 12.94 -5.08
N ALA A 48 6.48 13.09 -6.34
CA ALA A 48 6.89 12.32 -7.53
C ALA A 48 7.84 11.14 -7.29
N ASN A 49 9.07 11.57 -7.03
CA ASN A 49 10.31 10.81 -7.10
C ASN A 49 11.04 10.84 -5.75
N ALA A 50 10.33 11.14 -4.66
CA ALA A 50 10.94 11.22 -3.35
C ALA A 50 11.48 9.84 -2.95
N LYS A 51 12.79 9.77 -2.72
CA LYS A 51 13.40 8.68 -1.96
C LYS A 51 13.20 8.98 -0.48
N LEU A 52 12.69 8.02 0.26
CA LEU A 52 12.55 8.12 1.71
C LEU A 52 13.63 7.28 2.41
N MET A 53 14.11 7.79 3.53
CA MET A 53 14.89 7.01 4.50
C MET A 53 13.92 6.60 5.60
N LEU A 54 13.58 5.31 5.68
CA LEU A 54 12.64 4.79 6.68
C LEU A 54 13.34 3.78 7.62
N PRO A 55 13.08 3.86 8.94
CA PRO A 55 12.44 4.98 9.63
C PRO A 55 13.37 6.20 9.68
N GLU A 56 12.81 7.40 9.69
CA GLU A 56 13.55 8.62 10.00
C GLU A 56 13.65 8.78 11.53
N LYS A 57 14.79 9.26 12.04
CA LYS A 57 15.07 9.32 13.49
C LYS A 57 14.07 10.16 14.30
N SER A 58 13.33 11.06 13.65
CA SER A 58 12.36 11.97 14.27
C SER A 58 10.95 11.37 14.40
N TRP A 59 10.69 10.20 13.80
CA TRP A 59 9.35 9.63 13.79
C TRP A 59 9.06 8.85 15.07
N SER A 60 7.80 8.92 15.51
CA SER A 60 7.35 8.19 16.69
C SER A 60 6.80 6.83 16.28
N GLU A 61 7.42 5.76 16.77
CA GLU A 61 6.85 4.42 16.64
C GLU A 61 5.60 4.29 17.54
N ILE A 62 4.50 3.82 16.95
CA ILE A 62 3.27 3.51 17.67
C ILE A 62 3.40 2.10 18.24
N GLN A 63 3.38 2.00 19.58
CA GLN A 63 3.59 0.74 20.27
C GLN A 63 2.50 -0.27 19.93
N LYS A 64 2.87 -1.56 19.94
CA LYS A 64 1.92 -2.66 19.70
C LYS A 64 0.72 -2.59 20.65
N GLY A 65 -0.45 -2.85 20.12
CA GLY A 65 -1.73 -2.70 20.82
C GLY A 65 -2.25 -1.26 20.94
N GLN A 66 -1.45 -0.23 20.68
CA GLN A 66 -1.94 1.15 20.62
C GLN A 66 -2.66 1.41 19.29
N LEU A 67 -3.84 2.00 19.38
CA LEU A 67 -4.72 2.32 18.25
C LEU A 67 -5.07 3.81 18.25
N PRO A 68 -4.14 4.71 17.86
CA PRO A 68 -4.44 6.14 17.79
C PRO A 68 -5.61 6.43 16.86
N SER A 69 -6.56 7.23 17.33
CA SER A 69 -7.71 7.70 16.54
C SER A 69 -7.36 8.86 15.61
N LYS A 70 -6.18 9.47 15.80
CA LYS A 70 -5.62 10.56 15.00
C LYS A 70 -4.09 10.49 15.01
N PHE A 71 -3.48 10.90 13.91
CA PHE A 71 -2.04 11.08 13.76
C PHE A 71 -1.67 12.57 13.77
N GLN A 72 -0.49 12.89 14.31
CA GLN A 72 0.06 14.25 14.33
C GLN A 72 0.58 14.63 12.94
N GLY A 73 1.42 13.79 12.35
CA GLY A 73 1.85 13.87 10.97
C GLY A 73 1.15 12.84 10.10
N ASP A 74 1.91 12.20 9.22
CA ASP A 74 1.50 11.11 8.36
C ASP A 74 1.54 9.78 9.10
N ALA A 75 0.72 8.82 8.68
CA ALA A 75 0.81 7.46 9.15
C ALA A 75 1.70 6.64 8.20
N VAL A 76 2.68 5.92 8.75
CA VAL A 76 3.57 5.07 7.95
C VAL A 76 3.57 3.64 8.46
N LEU A 77 3.17 2.72 7.59
CA LEU A 77 3.25 1.28 7.83
C LEU A 77 4.48 0.77 7.11
N VAL A 78 5.34 0.00 7.79
CA VAL A 78 6.59 -0.50 7.20
C VAL A 78 6.74 -1.97 7.54
N ASN A 79 7.13 -2.79 6.57
CA ASN A 79 7.64 -4.14 6.84
C ASN A 79 9.05 -4.29 6.23
N SER A 80 9.56 -5.52 6.12
CA SER A 80 10.89 -5.76 5.55
C SER A 80 11.07 -5.33 4.09
N LYS A 81 9.98 -5.19 3.32
CA LYS A 81 9.99 -5.08 1.85
C LYS A 81 9.26 -3.86 1.31
N VAL A 82 8.14 -3.47 1.92
CA VAL A 82 7.27 -2.38 1.45
C VAL A 82 6.90 -1.44 2.59
N ALA A 83 6.59 -0.20 2.23
CA ALA A 83 6.08 0.81 3.13
C ALA A 83 4.88 1.53 2.51
N VAL A 84 3.92 1.88 3.35
CA VAL A 84 2.71 2.62 3.01
C VAL A 84 2.74 3.93 3.76
N VAL A 85 2.78 5.05 3.05
CA VAL A 85 2.73 6.40 3.64
C VAL A 85 1.38 7.01 3.31
N VAL A 86 0.60 7.32 4.34
CA VAL A 86 -0.68 7.99 4.22
C VAL A 86 -0.53 9.42 4.72
N GLY A 87 -0.59 10.35 3.75
CA GLY A 87 -0.49 11.77 4.03
C GLY A 87 -1.69 12.26 4.83
N LYS A 88 -1.44 12.94 5.95
CA LYS A 88 -2.49 13.68 6.66
C LYS A 88 -2.97 14.80 5.78
N ASP A 89 -4.29 14.88 5.58
CA ASP A 89 -4.89 15.90 4.70
C ASP A 89 -4.43 15.82 3.24
N GLY A 90 -3.86 14.67 2.86
CA GLY A 90 -3.20 14.43 1.58
C GLY A 90 -4.13 13.98 0.45
N SER A 91 -3.59 14.03 -0.77
CA SER A 91 -4.26 13.61 -2.01
C SER A 91 -4.24 12.09 -2.26
N GLY A 92 -3.74 11.29 -1.33
CA GLY A 92 -3.62 9.84 -1.52
C GLY A 92 -2.59 9.16 -0.63
N VAL A 93 -2.20 7.96 -1.04
CA VAL A 93 -1.33 7.04 -0.32
C VAL A 93 -0.14 6.67 -1.19
N GLY A 94 1.07 6.88 -0.69
CA GLY A 94 2.30 6.46 -1.37
C GLY A 94 2.69 5.04 -1.00
N LEU A 95 2.93 4.19 -2.01
CA LEU A 95 3.52 2.87 -1.84
C LEU A 95 5.00 2.90 -2.20
N TYR A 96 5.82 2.45 -1.27
CA TYR A 96 7.27 2.40 -1.39
C TYR A 96 7.74 0.97 -1.31
N ALA A 97 8.77 0.65 -2.08
CA ALA A 97 9.51 -0.59 -1.91
C ALA A 97 10.92 -0.28 -1.43
N ARG A 98 11.48 -1.25 -0.70
CA ARG A 98 12.84 -1.19 -0.20
C ARG A 98 13.83 -1.52 -1.33
N ASP A 99 14.72 -0.58 -1.59
CA ASP A 99 15.96 -0.74 -2.33
C ASP A 99 17.12 -0.94 -1.31
N LYS A 100 18.36 -1.17 -1.79
CA LYS A 100 19.53 -1.47 -0.95
C LYS A 100 19.66 -0.57 0.28
N ASP A 101 19.57 0.75 0.06
CA ASP A 101 19.77 1.76 1.11
C ASP A 101 18.63 2.80 1.16
N SER A 102 17.56 2.64 0.38
CA SER A 102 16.51 3.65 0.27
C SER A 102 15.13 3.06 0.01
N TRP A 103 14.11 3.88 0.21
CA TRP A 103 12.74 3.55 -0.16
C TRP A 103 12.34 4.35 -1.38
N THR A 104 12.00 3.65 -2.46
CA THR A 104 11.57 4.28 -3.72
C THR A 104 10.07 4.14 -3.86
N ARG A 105 9.40 5.24 -4.22
CA ARG A 105 7.96 5.20 -4.48
C ARG A 105 7.67 4.51 -5.80
N TYR A 106 6.84 3.47 -5.75
CA TYR A 106 6.42 2.73 -6.95
C TYR A 106 5.02 3.13 -7.40
N ALA A 107 4.10 3.33 -6.44
CA ALA A 107 2.73 3.66 -6.76
C ALA A 107 2.18 4.74 -5.83
N HIS A 108 1.17 5.43 -6.33
CA HIS A 108 0.33 6.35 -5.58
C HIS A 108 -1.11 5.91 -5.75
N LEU A 109 -1.79 5.70 -4.63
CA LEU A 109 -3.17 5.22 -4.57
C LEU A 109 -4.06 6.37 -4.12
N VAL A 110 -5.16 6.60 -4.84
CA VAL A 110 -6.13 7.64 -4.50
C VAL A 110 -7.51 7.03 -4.51
N PRO A 111 -8.25 7.01 -3.38
CA PRO A 111 -9.65 6.61 -3.40
C PRO A 111 -10.45 7.56 -4.28
N VAL A 112 -11.43 7.03 -5.01
CA VAL A 112 -12.24 7.79 -5.97
C VAL A 112 -13.72 7.56 -5.71
N ILE A 113 -14.50 8.64 -5.85
CA ILE A 113 -15.97 8.64 -5.77
C ILE A 113 -16.47 9.37 -7.01
N LYS A 114 -17.31 8.72 -7.82
CA LYS A 114 -17.85 9.30 -9.07
C LYS A 114 -16.74 9.94 -9.93
N ASN A 115 -15.65 9.22 -10.12
CA ASN A 115 -14.44 9.66 -10.84
C ASN A 115 -13.68 10.86 -10.25
N THR A 116 -14.08 11.36 -9.07
CA THR A 116 -13.42 12.45 -8.37
C THR A 116 -12.47 11.91 -7.30
N PRO A 117 -11.18 12.32 -7.29
CA PRO A 117 -10.24 12.00 -6.23
C PRO A 117 -10.74 12.43 -4.85
N LEU A 118 -10.71 11.51 -3.89
CA LEU A 118 -11.04 11.78 -2.50
C LEU A 118 -9.84 12.38 -1.77
N ARG A 119 -10.03 13.53 -1.13
CA ARG A 119 -9.07 14.08 -0.17
C ARG A 119 -9.18 13.32 1.15
N LEU A 120 -8.07 12.80 1.65
CA LEU A 120 -8.03 12.04 2.90
C LEU A 120 -7.93 13.02 4.08
N THR A 121 -8.99 13.17 4.86
CA THR A 121 -9.05 14.12 5.99
C THR A 121 -8.88 13.45 7.34
N GLY A 122 -8.89 12.12 7.39
CA GLY A 122 -8.77 11.35 8.62
C GLY A 122 -7.93 10.10 8.40
N ILE A 123 -7.10 9.81 9.40
CA ILE A 123 -6.31 8.58 9.50
C ILE A 123 -6.43 8.08 10.93
N LYS A 124 -6.72 6.78 11.10
CA LYS A 124 -6.75 6.11 12.40
C LYS A 124 -6.15 4.71 12.29
N ALA A 125 -5.55 4.24 13.38
CA ALA A 125 -5.14 2.86 13.50
C ALA A 125 -6.33 1.96 13.85
N VAL A 126 -6.44 0.82 13.16
CA VAL A 126 -7.48 -0.19 13.38
C VAL A 126 -6.88 -1.45 14.00
N THR A 127 -5.65 -1.80 13.62
CA THR A 127 -4.91 -2.95 14.16
C THR A 127 -3.42 -2.63 14.17
N ASN A 128 -2.73 -3.01 15.24
CA ASN A 128 -1.27 -2.90 15.35
C ASN A 128 -0.73 -4.03 16.23
N THR A 129 -0.57 -5.22 15.64
CA THR A 129 -0.04 -6.42 16.31
C THR A 129 1.31 -6.80 15.72
N GLU A 130 1.89 -7.91 16.18
CA GLU A 130 3.16 -8.44 15.63
C GLU A 130 2.99 -9.01 14.22
N GLU A 131 1.77 -9.36 13.83
CA GLU A 131 1.47 -10.01 12.56
C GLU A 131 0.91 -9.03 11.53
N LEU A 132 0.19 -7.99 11.99
CA LEU A 132 -0.62 -7.15 11.13
C LEU A 132 -0.71 -5.72 11.63
N VAL A 133 -0.48 -4.78 10.72
CA VAL A 133 -0.84 -3.38 10.90
C VAL A 133 -1.94 -3.01 9.92
N VAL A 134 -3.01 -2.38 10.41
CA VAL A 134 -4.11 -1.85 9.62
C VAL A 134 -4.39 -0.42 10.03
N ILE A 135 -4.45 0.47 9.04
CA ILE A 135 -4.98 1.82 9.20
C ILE A 135 -6.22 2.01 8.34
N GLU A 136 -7.10 2.88 8.79
CA GLU A 136 -8.20 3.41 8.00
C GLU A 136 -7.87 4.85 7.61
N ALA A 137 -7.95 5.15 6.32
CA ALA A 137 -7.77 6.49 5.79
C ALA A 137 -8.96 6.89 4.92
N GLY A 138 -9.48 8.10 5.11
CA GLY A 138 -10.71 8.51 4.44
C GLY A 138 -11.23 9.90 4.82
N SER A 139 -12.46 10.17 4.39
CA SER A 139 -13.24 11.36 4.73
C SER A 139 -14.70 10.97 4.93
N GLY A 140 -15.20 11.12 6.16
CA GLY A 140 -16.56 10.73 6.54
C GLY A 140 -16.84 9.24 6.30
N GLU A 141 -17.89 8.94 5.54
CA GLU A 141 -18.30 7.57 5.18
C GLU A 141 -17.46 6.95 4.04
N HIS A 142 -16.43 7.65 3.55
CA HIS A 142 -15.58 7.17 2.45
C HIS A 142 -14.19 6.88 2.97
N ALA A 143 -13.89 5.61 3.23
CA ALA A 143 -12.60 5.20 3.74
C ALA A 143 -12.07 3.94 3.04
N VAL A 144 -10.77 3.72 3.18
CA VAL A 144 -10.09 2.50 2.75
C VAL A 144 -9.22 2.02 3.90
N TRP A 145 -9.27 0.72 4.17
CA TRP A 145 -8.30 0.06 5.02
C TRP A 145 -7.06 -0.32 4.21
N PHE A 146 -5.91 0.06 4.73
CA PHE A 146 -4.60 -0.37 4.23
C PHE A 146 -3.98 -1.29 5.25
N SER A 147 -3.68 -2.51 4.82
CA SER A 147 -3.19 -3.58 5.71
C SER A 147 -1.84 -4.09 5.23
N LEU A 148 -0.94 -4.30 6.18
CA LEU A 148 0.42 -4.78 5.95
C LEU A 148 0.79 -5.88 6.95
N SER A 149 1.23 -7.03 6.43
CA SER A 149 1.80 -8.14 7.21
C SER A 149 3.34 -8.06 7.23
N GLY A 150 4.03 -8.83 8.08
CA GLY A 150 5.49 -8.68 8.27
C GLY A 150 6.38 -9.10 7.08
N ALA A 151 5.94 -10.06 6.26
CA ALA A 151 6.84 -10.77 5.34
C ALA A 151 6.52 -10.64 3.86
N GLU A 152 5.26 -10.31 3.56
CA GLU A 152 4.78 -10.26 2.19
C GLU A 152 5.01 -8.86 1.64
N PRO A 153 5.49 -8.73 0.38
CA PRO A 153 5.56 -7.44 -0.29
C PRO A 153 4.17 -6.97 -0.76
N ILE A 154 3.12 -7.27 0.02
CA ILE A 154 1.71 -7.10 -0.36
C ILE A 154 1.08 -6.05 0.56
N VAL A 155 0.51 -5.03 -0.07
CA VAL A 155 -0.37 -4.08 0.61
C VAL A 155 -1.80 -4.45 0.25
N LYS A 156 -2.58 -4.88 1.23
CA LYS A 156 -3.99 -5.18 1.03
C LYS A 156 -4.80 -3.90 1.22
N THR A 157 -5.67 -3.63 0.25
CA THR A 157 -6.66 -2.54 0.34
C THR A 157 -8.05 -3.13 0.54
N THR A 158 -8.87 -2.51 1.36
CA THR A 158 -10.26 -2.94 1.56
C THR A 158 -11.15 -1.71 1.68
N PRO A 159 -12.12 -1.50 0.77
CA PRO A 159 -13.01 -0.36 0.89
C PRO A 159 -13.83 -0.45 2.18
N LYS A 160 -14.02 0.69 2.82
CA LYS A 160 -14.87 0.85 3.99
C LYS A 160 -15.81 2.02 3.77
N GLY A 161 -17.11 1.68 3.76
CA GLY A 161 -18.15 2.62 3.41
C GLY A 161 -18.29 2.76 1.89
N LYS A 162 -18.31 4.00 1.39
CA LYS A 162 -18.81 4.33 0.04
C LYS A 162 -17.73 4.64 -1.00
N VAL A 163 -16.48 4.19 -0.78
CA VAL A 163 -15.43 4.30 -1.81
C VAL A 163 -15.76 3.34 -2.95
N GLU A 164 -15.83 3.87 -4.18
CA GLU A 164 -16.26 3.12 -5.36
C GLU A 164 -15.07 2.48 -6.09
N ALA A 165 -13.93 3.18 -6.09
CA ALA A 165 -12.73 2.73 -6.79
C ALA A 165 -11.45 3.24 -6.13
N LEU A 166 -10.33 2.64 -6.51
CA LEU A 166 -8.99 3.10 -6.16
C LEU A 166 -8.24 3.42 -7.45
N ARG A 167 -7.91 4.69 -7.67
CA ARG A 167 -7.03 5.09 -8.77
C ARG A 167 -5.60 4.78 -8.38
N ILE A 168 -4.91 4.08 -9.26
CA ILE A 168 -3.50 3.72 -9.10
C ILE A 168 -2.71 4.51 -10.14
N THR A 169 -1.69 5.24 -9.68
CA THR A 169 -0.72 5.89 -10.56
C THR A 169 0.65 5.32 -10.23
N THR A 170 1.34 4.78 -11.24
CA THR A 170 2.62 4.10 -11.08
C THR A 170 3.52 4.42 -12.27
N LEU A 171 4.83 4.47 -12.04
CA LEU A 171 5.83 4.52 -13.10
C LEU A 171 6.25 3.09 -13.43
N CYS A 172 5.38 2.34 -14.10
CA CYS A 172 5.67 0.98 -14.54
C CYS A 172 5.83 0.93 -16.07
N ARG A 173 6.92 0.29 -16.52
CA ARG A 173 7.08 -0.08 -17.94
C ARG A 173 6.21 -1.27 -18.31
N LEU A 174 6.02 -2.21 -17.39
CA LEU A 174 5.31 -3.46 -17.64
C LEU A 174 4.07 -3.55 -16.77
N CYS A 175 2.97 -3.99 -17.36
CA CYS A 175 1.74 -4.35 -16.66
C CYS A 175 1.52 -5.85 -16.84
N VAL A 176 1.25 -6.56 -15.74
CA VAL A 176 0.81 -7.96 -15.78
C VAL A 176 -0.71 -7.94 -15.72
N PHE A 177 -1.34 -8.57 -16.70
CA PHE A 177 -2.77 -8.81 -16.71
C PHE A 177 -3.00 -10.27 -16.34
N PRO A 178 -3.40 -10.56 -15.08
CA PRO A 178 -3.65 -11.92 -14.66
C PRO A 178 -4.90 -12.43 -15.36
N ASP A 179 -4.74 -13.46 -16.18
CA ASP A 179 -5.87 -14.22 -16.72
C ASP A 179 -6.14 -15.40 -15.79
N PHE A 180 -7.41 -15.58 -15.41
CA PHE A 180 -7.80 -16.71 -14.56
C PHE A 180 -7.79 -18.04 -15.32
N PHE A 181 -7.91 -18.00 -16.65
CA PHE A 181 -8.05 -19.18 -17.51
C PHE A 181 -6.91 -19.35 -18.53
N ALA A 182 -6.06 -18.35 -18.71
CA ALA A 182 -4.94 -18.39 -19.66
C ALA A 182 -3.61 -17.97 -19.00
N ASP A 183 -2.57 -17.87 -19.81
CA ASP A 183 -1.26 -17.36 -19.38
C ASP A 183 -1.37 -15.86 -19.03
N ASP A 184 -0.71 -15.45 -17.95
CA ASP A 184 -0.59 -14.03 -17.57
C ASP A 184 -0.04 -13.21 -18.74
N LEU A 185 -0.76 -12.18 -19.16
CA LEU A 185 -0.31 -11.31 -20.25
C LEU A 185 0.61 -10.22 -19.69
N LEU A 186 1.80 -10.08 -20.28
CA LEU A 186 2.70 -8.97 -19.99
C LEU A 186 2.60 -7.92 -21.09
N LEU A 187 2.19 -6.71 -20.71
CA LEU A 187 2.08 -5.58 -21.63
C LEU A 187 3.16 -4.54 -21.32
N ASP A 188 3.89 -4.09 -22.33
CA ASP A 188 4.72 -2.88 -22.22
C ASP A 188 3.81 -1.66 -22.33
N ALA A 189 3.76 -0.83 -21.29
CA ALA A 189 2.91 0.35 -21.23
C ALA A 189 3.20 1.36 -22.36
N ARG A 190 4.39 1.29 -22.99
CA ARG A 190 4.73 2.14 -24.15
C ARG A 190 4.06 1.67 -25.44
N GLU A 191 3.55 0.45 -25.48
CA GLU A 191 2.89 -0.18 -26.63
C GLU A 191 1.37 -0.07 -26.55
N ILE A 192 0.82 0.57 -25.50
CA ILE A 192 -0.60 0.86 -25.34
C ILE A 192 -0.83 2.36 -25.62
N PRO A 193 -1.08 2.78 -26.87
CA PRO A 193 -1.17 4.19 -27.25
C PRO A 193 -2.58 4.77 -26.99
N VAL A 194 -3.14 4.55 -25.81
CA VAL A 194 -4.46 5.11 -25.44
C VAL A 194 -4.41 5.77 -24.06
N ASP A 195 -5.07 6.92 -23.95
CA ASP A 195 -5.18 7.66 -22.68
C ASP A 195 -5.99 6.89 -21.62
N HIS A 196 -6.82 5.95 -22.07
CA HIS A 196 -7.63 5.07 -21.23
C HIS A 196 -7.88 3.75 -21.97
N THR A 197 -7.79 2.64 -21.25
CA THR A 197 -8.27 1.33 -21.71
C THR A 197 -9.09 0.71 -20.59
N GLU A 198 -10.28 0.21 -20.91
CA GLU A 198 -11.04 -0.62 -19.99
C GLU A 198 -10.61 -2.06 -20.23
N ILE A 199 -10.22 -2.74 -19.17
CA ILE A 199 -9.96 -4.17 -19.27
C ILE A 199 -11.21 -4.91 -18.80
N PRO A 200 -11.75 -5.85 -19.60
CA PRO A 200 -12.91 -6.62 -19.20
C PRO A 200 -12.66 -7.30 -17.84
N GLY A 201 -13.50 -6.99 -16.86
CA GLY A 201 -13.54 -7.75 -15.62
C GLY A 201 -14.30 -9.05 -15.86
N GLY A 202 -13.69 -10.19 -15.53
CA GLY A 202 -14.41 -11.45 -15.38
C GLY A 202 -15.36 -11.44 -14.18
#